data_AF-F9PDF2-F1
#
_entry.id   AF-F9PDF2-F1
#
_cell.length_a   1.000
_cell.length_b   1.000
_cell.length_c   1.000
_cell.angle_alpha   90.00
_cell.angle_beta   90.00
_cell.angle_gamma   90.00
#
_symmetry.space_group_name_H-M   'P 1'
#
loop_
_entity.id
_entity.type
_entity.pdbx_description
1 polymer ?
#
loop_
_entity_poly.entity_id
_entity_poly.type
_entity_poly.pdbx_seq_one_letter_code
_entity_poly.pdbx_strand_id
1 'polypeptide(L)'
;MRNKGLFKASLLSLPILVMLVQPVNAEENIHFSSCTEAWRNGYSDIHRGEPGYSYRLDKDGDGVACERSKAPRGVFKPRQSNSQARQTTSGWINKDGYWYYLKADGSYVKNSWNGNYYLKSDGKMAKNEWIYDGAYQGWYYFKSDGSYAKNSWQGNYYLKSDGKMAKSEWLYDSTYQGWYYLKSDGSYARNSWQGNYYLKSDGKMAKSEWLYDSTYRGWYYLKSDGSYAKNSWQGNYYLKSDGKMAKNEWVYDRAYQAWYYLKSDGSYAKNSWQGNYYLKSDGKMAKNEWVDGGRYFVGVDGSWQKQKDDKQTTTQSITTQTTTTEPATQSTTTEPTTQTTTTQPTTN
;
A
#
# COMPACT_ATOMS: atom_id res chain seq x y z
N MET A 1 -58.21 20.77 7.08
CA MET A 1 -59.18 19.90 6.37
C MET A 1 -58.73 18.45 6.63
N ARG A 2 -59.24 17.72 7.63
CA ARG A 2 -60.52 16.97 7.72
C ARG A 2 -60.81 16.04 6.52
N ASN A 3 -60.54 14.74 6.67
CA ASN A 3 -61.46 13.58 6.60
C ASN A 3 -60.62 12.30 6.34
N LYS A 4 -60.53 11.33 7.26
CA LYS A 4 -61.50 10.29 7.67
C LYS A 4 -61.98 9.41 6.52
N GLY A 5 -61.57 8.15 6.56
CA GLY A 5 -62.10 7.03 5.77
C GLY A 5 -61.60 5.70 6.33
N LEU A 6 -62.36 5.14 7.28
CA LEU A 6 -62.18 3.80 7.85
C LEU A 6 -62.58 2.74 6.83
N PHE A 7 -61.79 1.67 6.70
CA PHE A 7 -62.32 0.34 6.34
C PHE A 7 -61.74 -0.71 7.29
N LYS A 8 -62.64 -1.30 8.08
CA LYS A 8 -62.42 -2.51 8.87
C LYS A 8 -62.36 -3.70 7.91
N ALA A 9 -61.33 -4.53 8.04
CA ALA A 9 -61.36 -5.91 7.59
C ALA A 9 -60.93 -6.79 8.77
N SER A 10 -61.91 -7.50 9.34
CA SER A 10 -61.68 -8.58 10.28
C SER A 10 -60.96 -9.71 9.56
N LEU A 11 -59.75 -10.07 10.03
CA LEU A 11 -59.18 -11.40 9.77
C LEU A 11 -59.09 -12.15 11.09
N LEU A 12 -59.67 -13.34 11.06
CA LEU A 12 -59.75 -14.30 12.14
C LEU A 12 -58.36 -14.69 12.64
N SER A 13 -58.26 -14.74 13.96
CA SER A 13 -57.20 -15.35 14.74
C SER A 13 -57.07 -16.84 14.46
N LEU A 14 -55.86 -17.26 14.09
CA LEU A 14 -55.36 -18.62 14.33
C LEU A 14 -53.98 -18.45 15.00
N PRO A 15 -53.79 -18.87 16.26
CA PRO A 15 -52.46 -18.96 16.82
C PRO A 15 -51.76 -20.13 16.12
N ILE A 16 -50.81 -19.83 15.22
CA ILE A 16 -49.88 -20.85 14.75
C ILE A 16 -48.95 -21.13 15.93
N LEU A 17 -49.27 -22.17 16.68
CA LEU A 17 -48.39 -22.80 17.64
C LEU A 17 -47.22 -23.38 16.85
N VAL A 18 -46.13 -22.60 16.75
CA VAL A 18 -44.85 -23.11 16.30
C VAL A 18 -44.40 -24.13 17.35
N MET A 19 -44.66 -25.41 17.10
CA MET A 19 -43.97 -26.47 17.82
C MET A 19 -42.48 -26.31 17.52
N LEU A 20 -41.72 -25.87 18.52
CA LEU A 20 -40.29 -26.11 18.55
C LEU A 20 -40.09 -27.63 18.53
N VAL A 21 -39.76 -28.19 17.37
CA VAL A 21 -39.12 -29.50 17.31
C VAL A 21 -37.68 -29.27 17.78
N GLN A 22 -37.49 -29.33 19.10
CA GLN A 22 -36.16 -29.56 19.64
C GLN A 22 -35.69 -30.91 19.09
N PRO A 23 -34.42 -31.06 18.67
CA PRO A 23 -33.86 -32.39 18.53
C PRO A 23 -33.88 -32.99 19.94
N VAL A 24 -34.85 -33.86 20.19
CA VAL A 24 -34.78 -34.78 21.31
C VAL A 24 -33.58 -35.65 20.98
N ASN A 25 -32.44 -35.39 21.63
CA ASN A 25 -31.45 -36.43 21.78
C ASN A 25 -32.20 -37.53 22.53
N ALA A 26 -32.65 -38.54 21.80
CA ALA A 26 -33.07 -39.77 22.41
C ALA A 26 -31.83 -40.29 23.15
N GLU A 27 -31.77 -40.09 24.47
CA GLU A 27 -31.11 -41.04 25.33
C GLU A 27 -31.81 -42.36 25.04
N GLU A 28 -31.20 -43.14 24.15
CA GLU A 28 -31.59 -44.52 23.90
C GLU A 28 -31.52 -45.19 25.28
N ASN A 29 -32.67 -45.48 25.88
CA ASN A 29 -32.77 -46.10 27.20
C ASN A 29 -32.29 -47.55 27.08
N ILE A 30 -30.98 -47.72 27.02
CA ILE A 30 -30.31 -49.01 26.96
C ILE A 30 -30.54 -49.69 28.31
N HIS A 31 -31.22 -50.84 28.31
CA HIS A 31 -31.48 -51.66 29.49
C HIS A 31 -31.25 -53.13 29.14
N PHE A 32 -30.43 -53.82 29.93
CA PHE A 32 -30.17 -55.26 29.75
C PHE A 32 -30.91 -56.07 30.82
N SER A 33 -31.57 -57.14 30.41
CA SER A 33 -32.17 -58.11 31.33
C SER A 33 -31.13 -58.98 32.04
N SER A 34 -29.93 -59.14 31.47
CA SER A 34 -28.83 -59.91 32.04
C SER A 34 -27.46 -59.52 31.46
N CYS A 35 -26.37 -59.84 32.16
CA CYS A 35 -25.03 -59.64 31.61
C CYS A 35 -24.72 -60.49 30.38
N THR A 36 -25.36 -61.66 30.25
CA THR A 36 -25.30 -62.46 29.03
C THR A 36 -25.87 -61.69 27.83
N GLU A 37 -26.97 -60.96 28.02
CA GLU A 37 -27.53 -60.10 26.99
C GLU A 37 -26.60 -58.92 26.68
N ALA A 38 -26.06 -58.26 27.70
CA ALA A 38 -25.10 -57.18 27.53
C ALA A 38 -23.88 -57.62 26.70
N TRP A 39 -23.23 -58.73 27.09
CA TRP A 39 -22.05 -59.27 26.40
C TRP A 39 -22.35 -59.74 24.96
N ARG A 40 -23.53 -60.32 24.71
CA ARG A 40 -23.95 -60.74 23.35
C ARG A 40 -24.17 -59.54 22.43
N ASN A 41 -24.47 -58.37 23.01
CA ASN A 41 -24.62 -57.10 22.31
C ASN A 41 -23.35 -56.23 22.39
N GLY A 42 -22.25 -56.76 22.92
CA GLY A 42 -20.94 -56.10 22.96
C GLY A 42 -20.76 -55.05 24.05
N TYR A 43 -21.59 -55.06 25.08
CA TYR A 43 -21.45 -54.24 26.29
C TYR A 43 -20.77 -55.05 27.40
N SER A 44 -19.72 -54.49 28.00
CA SER A 44 -19.05 -55.02 29.19
C SER A 44 -18.48 -53.86 30.01
N ASP A 45 -18.16 -54.12 31.28
CA ASP A 45 -17.52 -53.15 32.18
C ASP A 45 -18.34 -51.84 32.30
N ILE A 46 -19.65 -51.97 32.55
CA ILE A 46 -20.61 -50.86 32.55
C ILE A 46 -20.57 -50.19 33.93
N HIS A 47 -20.16 -48.94 34.01
CA HIS A 47 -19.99 -48.23 35.28
C HIS A 47 -21.29 -47.61 35.78
N ARG A 48 -21.41 -47.43 37.11
CA ARG A 48 -22.55 -46.74 37.72
C ARG A 48 -22.75 -45.35 37.11
N GLY A 49 -23.93 -45.14 36.51
CA GLY A 49 -24.29 -43.90 35.81
C GLY A 49 -24.18 -43.97 34.29
N GLU A 50 -23.60 -45.04 33.73
CA GLU A 50 -23.59 -45.28 32.29
C GLU A 50 -24.93 -45.86 31.80
N PRO A 51 -25.38 -45.54 30.57
CA PRO A 51 -26.53 -46.18 29.95
C PRO A 51 -26.37 -47.71 29.93
N GLY A 52 -27.39 -48.44 30.40
CA GLY A 52 -27.32 -49.91 30.54
C GLY A 52 -26.86 -50.40 31.91
N TYR A 53 -26.37 -49.52 32.80
CA TYR A 53 -26.07 -49.90 34.18
C TYR A 53 -27.36 -50.20 34.95
N SER A 54 -27.33 -51.27 35.73
CA SER A 54 -28.38 -51.60 36.69
C SER A 54 -27.75 -52.32 37.87
N TYR A 55 -28.21 -51.99 39.09
CA TYR A 55 -27.77 -52.68 40.31
C TYR A 55 -28.06 -54.19 40.28
N ARG A 56 -28.97 -54.64 39.40
CA ARG A 56 -29.25 -56.07 39.18
C ARG A 56 -28.18 -56.79 38.37
N LEU A 57 -27.36 -56.05 37.63
CA LEU A 57 -26.30 -56.55 36.76
C LEU A 57 -24.92 -56.50 37.44
N ASP A 58 -24.75 -55.60 38.41
CA ASP A 58 -23.59 -55.44 39.29
C ASP A 58 -23.75 -56.36 40.53
N LYS A 59 -23.35 -57.63 40.39
CA LYS A 59 -23.65 -58.67 41.41
C LYS A 59 -22.83 -58.52 42.69
N ASP A 60 -21.64 -57.96 42.59
CA ASP A 60 -20.71 -57.71 43.69
C ASP A 60 -20.81 -56.28 44.23
N GLY A 61 -21.55 -55.39 43.57
CA GLY A 61 -21.89 -54.07 44.06
C GLY A 61 -20.73 -53.08 44.05
N ASP A 62 -19.70 -53.36 43.27
CA ASP A 62 -18.46 -52.59 43.22
C ASP A 62 -18.58 -51.34 42.32
N GLY A 63 -19.72 -51.18 41.65
CA GLY A 63 -20.00 -50.07 40.76
C GLY A 63 -19.75 -50.38 39.28
N VAL A 64 -19.37 -51.61 38.92
CA VAL A 64 -19.15 -52.06 37.54
C VAL A 64 -20.01 -53.29 37.23
N ALA A 65 -21.04 -53.12 36.41
CA ALA A 65 -21.89 -54.20 35.95
C ALA A 65 -21.28 -54.93 34.73
N CYS A 66 -21.49 -56.25 34.66
CA CYS A 66 -21.19 -57.08 33.50
C CYS A 66 -19.73 -57.01 33.03
N GLU A 67 -18.80 -57.23 33.96
CA GLU A 67 -17.37 -57.13 33.71
C GLU A 67 -16.92 -58.16 32.70
N ARG A 68 -16.04 -57.72 31.80
CA ARG A 68 -15.55 -58.56 30.71
C ARG A 68 -14.81 -59.79 31.19
N SER A 69 -14.12 -59.67 32.33
CA SER A 69 -13.39 -60.76 32.98
C SER A 69 -14.31 -61.91 33.41
N LYS A 70 -15.60 -61.64 33.66
CA LYS A 70 -16.60 -62.63 34.09
C LYS A 70 -17.39 -63.23 32.93
N ALA A 71 -17.15 -62.80 31.68
CA ALA A 71 -17.87 -63.30 30.51
C ALA A 71 -17.47 -64.75 30.16
N PRO A 72 -18.43 -65.69 30.01
CA PRO A 72 -18.12 -67.03 29.53
C PRO A 72 -17.48 -67.02 28.13
N ARG A 73 -16.53 -67.92 27.88
CA ARG A 73 -15.83 -68.02 26.58
C ARG A 73 -16.84 -68.08 25.42
N GLY A 74 -16.71 -67.17 24.47
CA GLY A 74 -17.53 -67.09 23.25
C GLY A 74 -18.87 -66.36 23.40
N VAL A 75 -19.24 -65.91 24.60
CA VAL A 75 -20.50 -65.15 24.83
C VAL A 75 -20.34 -63.68 24.52
N PHE A 76 -19.19 -63.09 24.89
CA PHE A 76 -18.87 -61.73 24.49
C PHE A 76 -18.63 -61.67 22.98
N LYS A 77 -19.57 -61.05 22.28
CA LYS A 77 -19.37 -60.66 20.89
C LYS A 77 -18.83 -59.24 20.94
N PRO A 78 -17.56 -58.99 20.56
CA PRO A 78 -17.11 -57.63 20.36
C PRO A 78 -18.15 -56.97 19.48
N ARG A 79 -18.70 -55.83 19.93
CA ARG A 79 -19.48 -55.00 19.04
C ARG A 79 -18.62 -54.88 17.79
N GLN A 80 -19.17 -55.17 16.61
CA GLN A 80 -18.61 -54.60 15.40
C GLN A 80 -18.77 -53.12 15.64
N SER A 81 -17.78 -52.50 16.29
CA SER A 81 -17.57 -51.09 16.14
C SER A 81 -17.48 -51.00 14.64
N ASN A 82 -18.49 -50.40 14.02
CA ASN A 82 -18.17 -49.47 12.97
C ASN A 82 -16.94 -48.75 13.50
N SER A 83 -15.82 -48.99 12.84
CA SER A 83 -14.59 -48.25 13.03
C SER A 83 -14.82 -46.82 12.53
N GLN A 84 -15.85 -46.18 13.06
CA GLN A 84 -15.95 -44.77 13.36
C GLN A 84 -15.45 -44.57 14.80
N ALA A 85 -14.44 -45.35 15.21
CA ALA A 85 -13.38 -44.82 16.04
C ALA A 85 -12.86 -43.59 15.29
N ARG A 86 -13.39 -42.42 15.66
CA ARG A 86 -12.81 -41.07 15.54
C ARG A 86 -11.55 -41.06 14.70
N GLN A 87 -11.70 -41.12 13.38
CA GLN A 87 -10.61 -40.71 12.51
C GLN A 87 -10.44 -39.22 12.79
N THR A 88 -9.38 -38.90 13.52
CA THR A 88 -8.91 -37.54 13.76
C THR A 88 -8.31 -37.01 12.47
N THR A 89 -9.11 -36.95 11.40
CA THR A 89 -8.69 -36.36 10.14
C THR A 89 -8.96 -34.87 10.27
N SER A 90 -7.93 -34.11 10.63
CA SER A 90 -7.98 -32.66 10.51
C SER A 90 -8.31 -32.30 9.06
N GLY A 91 -9.16 -31.30 8.85
CA GLY A 91 -9.60 -30.99 7.49
C GLY A 91 -10.64 -29.90 7.38
N TRP A 92 -10.87 -29.49 6.15
CA TRP A 92 -11.89 -28.51 5.80
C TRP A 92 -13.28 -29.16 5.85
N ILE A 93 -14.22 -28.49 6.52
CA ILE A 93 -15.62 -28.89 6.53
C ILE A 93 -16.48 -27.70 6.10
N ASN A 94 -17.51 -27.96 5.30
CA ASN A 94 -18.52 -26.95 4.96
C ASN A 94 -19.79 -27.21 5.76
N LYS A 95 -20.28 -26.19 6.47
CA LYS A 95 -21.55 -26.23 7.20
C LYS A 95 -22.36 -25.00 6.83
N ASP A 96 -23.55 -25.21 6.28
CA ASP A 96 -24.49 -24.15 5.89
C ASP A 96 -23.86 -23.08 4.99
N GLY A 97 -22.99 -23.50 4.06
CA GLY A 97 -22.29 -22.61 3.12
C GLY A 97 -21.02 -21.96 3.68
N TYR A 98 -20.68 -22.16 4.96
CA TYR A 98 -19.48 -21.63 5.58
C TYR A 98 -18.40 -22.72 5.75
N TRP A 99 -17.16 -22.36 5.44
CA TRP A 99 -16.02 -23.25 5.62
C TRP A 99 -15.39 -23.08 7.01
N TYR A 100 -15.06 -24.20 7.63
CA TYR A 100 -14.34 -24.30 8.90
C TYR A 100 -13.16 -25.26 8.72
N TYR A 101 -12.13 -25.12 9.55
CA TYR A 101 -11.06 -26.11 9.62
C TYR A 101 -11.08 -26.85 10.96
N LEU A 102 -11.31 -28.15 10.91
CA LEU A 102 -11.32 -29.05 12.05
C LEU A 102 -9.89 -29.52 12.34
N LYS A 103 -9.45 -29.41 13.59
CA LYS A 103 -8.18 -29.96 14.07
C LYS A 103 -8.33 -31.45 14.39
N ALA A 104 -7.21 -32.14 14.58
CA ALA A 104 -7.19 -33.55 14.95
C ALA A 104 -7.95 -33.83 16.27
N ASP A 105 -7.91 -32.91 17.24
CA ASP A 105 -8.65 -33.02 18.51
C ASP A 105 -10.18 -32.87 18.36
N GLY A 106 -10.67 -32.49 17.19
CA GLY A 106 -12.08 -32.22 16.90
C GLY A 106 -12.51 -30.78 17.20
N SER A 107 -11.59 -29.89 17.59
CA SER A 107 -11.86 -28.46 17.76
C SER A 107 -11.71 -27.69 16.43
N TYR A 108 -12.30 -26.50 16.35
CA TYR A 108 -12.13 -25.60 15.20
C TYR A 108 -10.90 -24.71 15.36
N VAL A 109 -10.18 -24.47 14.25
CA VAL A 109 -9.22 -23.35 14.17
C VAL A 109 -10.00 -22.04 14.22
N LYS A 110 -9.52 -21.09 15.01
CA LYS A 110 -10.12 -19.77 15.25
C LYS A 110 -9.02 -18.74 15.44
N ASN A 111 -9.28 -17.50 15.01
CA ASN A 111 -8.35 -16.36 15.07
C ASN A 111 -6.94 -16.70 14.56
N SER A 112 -6.84 -17.53 13.53
CA SER A 112 -5.55 -18.06 13.08
C SER A 112 -5.57 -18.43 11.61
N TRP A 113 -4.38 -18.40 11.03
CA TRP A 113 -4.12 -18.88 9.69
C TRP A 113 -4.18 -20.40 9.60
N ASN A 114 -4.62 -20.89 8.44
CA ASN A 114 -4.46 -22.26 8.00
C ASN A 114 -4.07 -22.25 6.51
N GLY A 115 -2.77 -22.25 6.23
CA GLY A 115 -2.24 -22.01 4.88
C GLY A 115 -2.59 -20.60 4.39
N ASN A 116 -3.22 -20.50 3.22
CA ASN A 116 -3.60 -19.22 2.61
C ASN A 116 -4.94 -18.64 3.14
N TYR A 117 -5.53 -19.27 4.15
CA TYR A 117 -6.87 -18.96 4.65
C TYR A 117 -6.77 -18.50 6.09
N TYR A 118 -7.72 -17.66 6.53
CA TYR A 118 -7.84 -17.24 7.92
C TYR A 118 -9.18 -17.65 8.50
N LEU A 119 -9.16 -18.25 9.68
CA LEU A 119 -10.37 -18.63 10.40
C LEU A 119 -10.65 -17.57 11.45
N LYS A 120 -11.83 -16.96 11.39
CA LYS A 120 -12.26 -15.88 12.29
C LYS A 120 -12.56 -16.40 13.70
N SER A 121 -12.99 -15.52 14.60
CA SER A 121 -13.31 -15.86 15.99
C SER A 121 -14.45 -16.87 16.14
N ASP A 122 -15.40 -16.86 15.20
CA ASP A 122 -16.49 -17.84 15.11
C ASP A 122 -16.06 -19.16 14.45
N GLY A 123 -14.83 -19.23 13.92
CA GLY A 123 -14.27 -20.39 13.22
C GLY A 123 -14.56 -20.41 11.72
N LYS A 124 -15.35 -19.46 11.21
CA LYS A 124 -15.63 -19.36 9.77
C LYS A 124 -14.40 -18.85 9.04
N MET A 125 -14.13 -19.42 7.87
CA MET A 125 -13.14 -18.92 6.94
C MET A 125 -13.51 -17.53 6.45
N ALA A 126 -12.57 -16.60 6.51
CA ALA A 126 -12.72 -15.26 5.96
C ALA A 126 -12.87 -15.31 4.43
N LYS A 127 -13.81 -14.54 3.89
CA LYS A 127 -14.10 -14.50 2.44
C LYS A 127 -14.73 -13.17 2.05
N ASN A 128 -14.22 -12.54 0.98
CA ASN A 128 -14.63 -11.22 0.50
C ASN A 128 -14.63 -10.14 1.59
N GLU A 129 -13.64 -10.19 2.50
CA GLU A 129 -13.62 -9.33 3.67
C GLU A 129 -12.18 -8.97 4.08
N TRP A 130 -12.07 -7.85 4.81
CA TRP A 130 -10.84 -7.41 5.44
C TRP A 130 -10.75 -7.96 6.85
N ILE A 131 -9.58 -8.48 7.22
CA ILE A 131 -9.27 -8.95 8.57
C ILE A 131 -8.01 -8.26 9.06
N TYR A 132 -8.07 -7.75 10.29
CA TYR A 132 -6.89 -7.30 11.00
C TYR A 132 -6.33 -8.45 11.82
N ASP A 133 -5.09 -8.84 11.54
CA ASP A 133 -4.37 -9.80 12.36
C ASP A 133 -3.53 -9.04 13.41
N GLY A 134 -3.85 -9.23 14.68
CA GLY A 134 -3.16 -8.60 15.79
C GLY A 134 -1.74 -9.13 16.03
N ALA A 135 -1.45 -10.39 15.68
CA ALA A 135 -0.12 -10.97 15.82
C ALA A 135 0.85 -10.38 14.80
N TYR A 136 0.38 -10.18 13.56
CA TYR A 136 1.17 -9.55 12.49
C TYR A 136 0.98 -8.03 12.39
N GLN A 137 0.10 -7.47 13.22
CA GLN A 137 -0.26 -6.05 13.25
C GLN A 137 -0.56 -5.50 11.84
N GLY A 138 -1.41 -6.20 11.09
CA GLY A 138 -1.60 -5.98 9.67
C GLY A 138 -3.02 -6.26 9.20
N TRP A 139 -3.45 -5.50 8.19
CA TRP A 139 -4.68 -5.76 7.46
C TRP A 139 -4.41 -6.71 6.30
N TYR A 140 -5.30 -7.68 6.12
CA TYR A 140 -5.30 -8.65 5.03
C TYR A 140 -6.66 -8.65 4.38
N TYR A 141 -6.71 -8.83 3.06
CA TYR A 141 -7.96 -8.99 2.34
C TYR A 141 -8.11 -10.43 1.85
N PHE A 142 -9.26 -11.04 2.14
CA PHE A 142 -9.58 -12.40 1.70
C PHE A 142 -10.49 -12.33 0.48
N LYS A 143 -10.06 -12.99 -0.60
CA LYS A 143 -10.76 -13.03 -1.90
C LYS A 143 -12.03 -13.89 -1.82
N SER A 144 -12.73 -14.00 -2.94
CA SER A 144 -13.95 -14.81 -3.08
C SER A 144 -13.70 -16.32 -2.93
N ASP A 145 -12.48 -16.79 -3.20
CA ASP A 145 -12.04 -18.15 -2.94
C ASP A 145 -11.62 -18.39 -1.48
N GLY A 146 -11.61 -17.34 -0.65
CA GLY A 146 -11.21 -17.39 0.75
C GLY A 146 -9.70 -17.30 0.99
N SER A 147 -8.89 -17.27 -0.06
CA SER A 147 -7.45 -17.07 0.08
C SER A 147 -7.11 -15.58 0.20
N TYR A 148 -6.05 -15.25 0.94
CA TYR A 148 -5.61 -13.85 1.05
C TYR A 148 -5.06 -13.30 -0.28
N ALA A 149 -5.34 -12.03 -0.55
CA ALA A 149 -4.79 -11.29 -1.68
C ALA A 149 -3.33 -10.88 -1.39
N LYS A 150 -2.49 -10.92 -2.42
CA LYS A 150 -1.06 -10.53 -2.34
C LYS A 150 -0.55 -10.11 -3.71
N ASN A 151 0.43 -9.22 -3.72
CA ASN A 151 0.97 -8.58 -4.92
C ASN A 151 -0.13 -8.00 -5.83
N SER A 152 -1.17 -7.44 -5.23
CA SER A 152 -2.37 -7.05 -5.96
C SER A 152 -3.11 -5.91 -5.28
N TRP A 153 -3.79 -5.11 -6.10
CA TRP A 153 -4.71 -4.10 -5.64
C TRP A 153 -6.05 -4.70 -5.21
N GLN A 154 -6.60 -4.18 -4.12
CA GLN A 154 -7.99 -4.36 -3.71
C GLN A 154 -8.60 -2.97 -3.51
N GLY A 155 -9.37 -2.50 -4.50
CA GLY A 155 -9.89 -1.13 -4.50
C GLY A 155 -8.74 -0.13 -4.45
N ASN A 156 -8.70 0.72 -3.41
CA ASN A 156 -7.65 1.74 -3.24
C ASN A 156 -6.42 1.24 -2.47
N TYR A 157 -6.38 -0.03 -2.07
CA TYR A 157 -5.35 -0.58 -1.18
C TYR A 157 -4.48 -1.57 -1.95
N TYR A 158 -3.21 -1.68 -1.59
CA TYR A 158 -2.31 -2.69 -2.14
C TYR A 158 -1.92 -3.71 -1.09
N LEU A 159 -2.03 -5.00 -1.44
CA LEU A 159 -1.59 -6.11 -0.60
C LEU A 159 -0.20 -6.54 -1.08
N LYS A 160 0.79 -6.49 -0.19
CA LYS A 160 2.19 -6.81 -0.49
C LYS A 160 2.38 -8.32 -0.69
N SER A 161 3.62 -8.75 -0.92
CA SER A 161 3.97 -10.16 -1.18
C SER A 161 3.63 -11.09 -0.02
N ASP A 162 3.70 -10.58 1.21
CA ASP A 162 3.28 -11.25 2.44
C ASP A 162 1.77 -11.16 2.70
N GLY A 163 1.01 -10.50 1.82
CA GLY A 163 -0.42 -10.27 1.95
C GLY A 163 -0.81 -9.09 2.83
N LYS A 164 0.14 -8.47 3.53
CA LYS A 164 -0.15 -7.33 4.41
C LYS A 164 -0.44 -6.10 3.57
N MET A 165 -1.47 -5.36 3.95
CA MET A 165 -1.80 -4.08 3.34
C MET A 165 -0.65 -3.09 3.53
N ALA A 166 -0.16 -2.54 2.43
CA ALA A 166 0.83 -1.47 2.46
C ALA A 166 0.23 -0.20 3.08
N LYS A 167 0.99 0.49 3.92
CA LYS A 167 0.58 1.75 4.54
C LYS A 167 1.78 2.64 4.87
N SER A 168 1.63 3.94 4.68
CA SER A 168 2.69 4.94 4.91
C SER A 168 4.01 4.62 4.19
N GLU A 169 3.95 4.02 3.00
CA GLU A 169 5.13 3.51 2.29
C GLU A 169 5.02 3.70 0.77
N TRP A 170 6.17 3.77 0.12
CA TRP A 170 6.29 3.74 -1.33
C TRP A 170 6.24 2.29 -1.83
N LEU A 171 5.57 2.10 -2.95
CA LEU A 171 5.42 0.81 -3.61
C LEU A 171 5.70 0.97 -5.11
N TYR A 172 6.55 0.11 -5.66
CA TYR A 172 6.66 -0.04 -7.09
C TYR A 172 5.80 -1.21 -7.56
N ASP A 173 4.86 -0.92 -8.47
CA ASP A 173 4.05 -1.94 -9.12
C ASP A 173 4.62 -2.23 -10.52
N SER A 174 5.10 -3.45 -10.72
CA SER A 174 5.72 -3.88 -11.97
C SER A 174 4.71 -4.06 -13.11
N THR A 175 3.45 -4.38 -12.81
CA THR A 175 2.38 -4.51 -13.80
C THR A 175 2.04 -3.14 -14.39
N TYR A 176 1.96 -2.12 -13.53
CA TYR A 176 1.69 -0.75 -13.98
C TYR A 176 2.93 0.08 -14.28
N GLN A 177 4.12 -0.48 -14.03
CA GLN A 177 5.44 0.15 -14.22
C GLN A 177 5.54 1.53 -13.57
N GLY A 178 5.03 1.63 -12.34
CA GLY A 178 4.84 2.90 -11.65
C GLY A 178 5.07 2.82 -10.16
N TRP A 179 5.57 3.92 -9.60
CA TRP A 179 5.62 4.13 -8.17
C TRP A 179 4.29 4.68 -7.67
N TYR A 180 3.84 4.20 -6.52
CA TYR A 180 2.66 4.66 -5.80
C TYR A 180 3.06 4.94 -4.36
N TYR A 181 2.34 5.84 -3.70
CA TYR A 181 2.48 6.05 -2.27
C TYR A 181 1.19 5.64 -1.57
N LEU A 182 1.29 4.74 -0.59
CA LEU A 182 0.15 4.34 0.23
C LEU A 182 0.15 5.21 1.48
N LYS A 183 -0.96 5.91 1.71
CA LYS A 183 -1.13 6.83 2.84
C LYS A 183 -1.22 6.06 4.17
N SER A 184 -1.33 6.79 5.27
CA SER A 184 -1.50 6.21 6.62
C SER A 184 -2.75 5.36 6.78
N ASP A 185 -3.82 5.68 6.05
CA ASP A 185 -5.04 4.88 5.95
C ASP A 185 -4.91 3.66 5.03
N GLY A 186 -3.75 3.49 4.37
CA GLY A 186 -3.46 2.40 3.43
C GLY A 186 -3.93 2.66 1.99
N SER A 187 -4.76 3.66 1.75
CA SER A 187 -5.20 3.99 0.40
C SER A 187 -4.10 4.72 -0.38
N TYR A 188 -4.02 4.49 -1.69
CA TYR A 188 -3.03 5.19 -2.50
C TYR A 188 -3.31 6.69 -2.60
N ALA A 189 -2.24 7.50 -2.56
CA ALA A 189 -2.31 8.93 -2.81
C ALA A 189 -2.51 9.21 -4.31
N ARG A 190 -3.33 10.21 -4.62
CA ARG A 190 -3.59 10.68 -5.99
C ARG A 190 -3.94 12.16 -5.98
N ASN A 191 -3.70 12.84 -7.09
CA ASN A 191 -3.86 14.30 -7.25
C ASN A 191 -3.28 15.10 -6.07
N SER A 192 -2.12 14.69 -5.58
CA SER A 192 -1.55 15.24 -4.36
C SER A 192 -0.04 15.08 -4.31
N TRP A 193 0.59 15.96 -3.54
CA TRP A 193 2.01 15.90 -3.23
C TRP A 193 2.27 14.96 -2.05
N GLN A 194 3.31 14.15 -2.17
CA GLN A 194 3.93 13.41 -1.08
C GLN A 194 5.41 13.83 -1.01
N GLY A 195 5.73 14.74 -0.08
CA GLY A 195 7.07 15.32 -0.02
C GLY A 195 7.41 16.06 -1.32
N ASN A 196 8.48 15.65 -1.99
CA ASN A 196 8.92 16.26 -3.26
C ASN A 196 8.29 15.62 -4.51
N TYR A 197 7.38 14.67 -4.35
CA TYR A 197 6.82 13.86 -5.43
C TYR A 197 5.34 14.18 -5.62
N TYR A 198 4.86 14.13 -6.85
CA TYR A 198 3.44 14.28 -7.13
C TYR A 198 2.84 12.96 -7.62
N LEU A 199 1.71 12.56 -7.03
CA LEU A 199 0.94 11.40 -7.44
C LEU A 199 -0.21 11.88 -8.34
N LYS A 200 -0.25 11.37 -9.57
CA LYS A 200 -1.24 11.74 -10.59
C LYS A 200 -2.63 11.20 -10.24
N SER A 201 -3.61 11.44 -11.11
CA SER A 201 -5.00 11.03 -10.89
C SER A 201 -5.18 9.51 -10.78
N ASP A 202 -4.35 8.75 -11.50
CA ASP A 202 -4.26 7.30 -11.44
C ASP A 202 -3.41 6.78 -10.27
N GLY A 203 -2.85 7.68 -9.45
CA GLY A 203 -2.00 7.36 -8.31
C GLY A 203 -0.53 7.14 -8.65
N LYS A 204 -0.16 7.09 -9.94
CA LYS A 204 1.25 6.94 -10.33
C LYS A 204 2.03 8.21 -10.02
N MET A 205 3.23 8.04 -9.50
CA MET A 205 4.19 9.12 -9.35
C MET A 205 4.55 9.70 -10.71
N ALA A 206 4.40 11.01 -10.86
CA ALA A 206 4.87 11.73 -12.03
C ALA A 206 6.41 11.72 -12.10
N LYS A 207 6.96 11.50 -13.30
CA LYS A 207 8.41 11.52 -13.53
C LYS A 207 8.75 11.94 -14.96
N SER A 208 9.82 12.69 -15.12
CA SER A 208 10.28 13.24 -16.40
C SER A 208 9.19 13.99 -17.18
N GLU A 209 8.29 14.70 -16.49
CA GLU A 209 7.11 15.31 -17.09
C GLU A 209 6.73 16.65 -16.44
N TRP A 210 6.04 17.49 -17.21
CA TRP A 210 5.43 18.72 -16.71
C TRP A 210 4.07 18.41 -16.09
N LEU A 211 3.76 19.08 -14.99
CA LEU A 211 2.51 18.97 -14.26
C LEU A 211 1.98 20.36 -13.93
N TYR A 212 0.70 20.59 -14.21
CA TYR A 212 0.00 21.75 -13.68
C TYR A 212 -0.76 21.37 -12.41
N ASP A 213 -0.47 22.05 -11.31
CA ASP A 213 -1.22 21.92 -10.07
C ASP A 213 -2.22 23.09 -9.95
N SER A 214 -3.51 22.77 -9.99
CA SER A 214 -4.58 23.77 -9.91
C SER A 214 -4.71 24.42 -8.53
N THR A 215 -4.33 23.71 -7.46
CA THR A 215 -4.34 24.22 -6.08
C THR A 215 -3.30 25.33 -5.93
N TYR A 216 -2.10 25.09 -6.43
CA TYR A 216 -1.00 26.06 -6.37
C TYR A 216 -0.94 27.00 -7.58
N ARG A 217 -1.82 26.79 -8.57
CA ARG A 217 -1.96 27.55 -9.82
C ARG A 217 -0.62 27.71 -10.56
N GLY A 218 0.15 26.62 -10.62
CA GLY A 218 1.53 26.63 -11.09
C GLY A 218 1.90 25.38 -11.87
N TRP A 219 2.82 25.56 -12.82
CA TRP A 219 3.48 24.46 -13.51
C TRP A 219 4.70 24.01 -12.71
N TYR A 220 4.92 22.71 -12.63
CA TYR A 220 6.06 22.06 -12.01
C TYR A 220 6.66 21.08 -13.02
N TYR A 221 7.96 20.84 -12.93
CA TYR A 221 8.60 19.77 -13.67
C TYR A 221 9.09 18.69 -12.71
N LEU A 222 8.66 17.46 -12.93
CA LEU A 222 9.11 16.30 -12.15
C LEU A 222 10.29 15.67 -12.89
N LYS A 223 11.43 15.57 -12.20
CA LYS A 223 12.66 15.01 -12.75
C LYS A 223 12.55 13.51 -12.99
N SER A 224 13.60 12.90 -13.53
CA SER A 224 13.68 11.45 -13.75
C SER A 224 13.59 10.62 -12.47
N ASP A 225 14.08 11.17 -11.35
CA ASP A 225 13.92 10.59 -10.01
C ASP A 225 12.51 10.78 -9.41
N GLY A 226 11.62 11.51 -10.10
CA GLY A 226 10.26 11.83 -9.68
C GLY A 226 10.12 13.07 -8.81
N SER A 227 11.22 13.59 -8.25
CA SER A 227 11.16 14.80 -7.43
C SER A 227 11.00 16.05 -8.28
N TYR A 228 10.29 17.06 -7.79
CA TYR A 228 10.14 18.32 -8.54
C TYR A 228 11.47 19.08 -8.64
N ALA A 229 11.70 19.70 -9.80
CA ALA A 229 12.83 20.59 -10.05
C ALA A 229 12.61 21.95 -9.38
N LYS A 230 13.68 22.54 -8.85
CA LYS A 230 13.66 23.85 -8.18
C LYS A 230 15.03 24.53 -8.27
N ASN A 231 15.04 25.86 -8.33
CA ASN A 231 16.23 26.69 -8.55
C ASN A 231 17.07 26.21 -9.75
N SER A 232 16.42 25.79 -10.83
CA SER A 232 17.07 25.12 -11.94
C SER A 232 16.31 25.31 -13.25
N TRP A 233 17.04 25.22 -14.36
CA TRP A 233 16.46 25.21 -15.69
C TRP A 233 15.96 23.83 -16.10
N GLN A 234 14.82 23.80 -16.79
CA GLN A 234 14.35 22.67 -17.58
C GLN A 234 14.10 23.15 -19.01
N GLY A 235 15.06 22.90 -19.90
CA GLY A 235 15.02 23.48 -21.25
C GLY A 235 15.01 25.01 -21.17
N ASN A 236 13.99 25.64 -21.76
CA ASN A 236 13.87 27.11 -21.78
C ASN A 236 13.14 27.69 -20.56
N TYR A 237 12.78 26.86 -19.58
CA TYR A 237 11.93 27.25 -18.45
C TYR A 237 12.73 27.22 -17.15
N TYR A 238 12.50 28.20 -16.27
CA TYR A 238 13.14 28.23 -14.96
C TYR A 238 12.16 27.82 -13.85
N LEU A 239 12.55 26.86 -13.02
CA LEU A 239 11.79 26.44 -11.85
C LEU A 239 12.33 27.18 -10.62
N LYS A 240 11.46 27.93 -9.94
CA LYS A 240 11.81 28.77 -8.77
C LYS A 240 12.09 27.92 -7.52
N SER A 241 12.38 28.57 -6.40
CA SER A 241 12.68 27.90 -5.13
C SER A 241 11.53 27.06 -4.57
N ASP A 242 10.29 27.44 -4.88
CA ASP A 242 9.06 26.71 -4.55
C ASP A 242 8.70 25.64 -5.60
N GLY A 243 9.53 25.47 -6.63
CA GLY A 243 9.32 24.51 -7.72
C GLY A 243 8.40 25.00 -8.84
N LYS A 244 7.75 26.16 -8.69
CA LYS A 244 6.88 26.68 -9.75
C LYS A 244 7.71 27.22 -10.91
N MET A 245 7.24 26.97 -12.12
CA MET A 245 7.75 27.59 -13.33
C MET A 245 7.54 29.10 -13.25
N ALA A 246 8.63 29.86 -13.42
CA ALA A 246 8.58 31.31 -13.53
C ALA A 246 7.87 31.73 -14.83
N LYS A 247 7.05 32.77 -14.76
CA LYS A 247 6.38 33.36 -15.93
C LYS A 247 6.03 34.83 -15.70
N ASN A 248 6.16 35.65 -16.73
CA ASN A 248 5.98 37.11 -16.66
C ASN A 248 6.80 37.76 -15.54
N GLU A 249 8.03 37.32 -15.33
CA GLU A 249 8.85 37.78 -14.20
C GLU A 249 10.35 37.69 -14.51
N TRP A 250 11.12 38.50 -13.79
CA TRP A 250 12.58 38.42 -13.79
C TRP A 250 13.04 37.38 -12.77
N VAL A 251 14.03 36.56 -13.14
CA VAL A 251 14.72 35.64 -12.23
C VAL A 251 16.22 35.91 -12.27
N TYR A 252 16.85 35.88 -11.10
CA TYR A 252 18.30 35.92 -10.98
C TYR A 252 18.81 34.51 -10.76
N ASP A 253 19.58 34.01 -11.72
CA ASP A 253 20.26 32.73 -11.56
C ASP A 253 21.64 32.96 -10.96
N ARG A 254 21.84 32.45 -9.75
CA ARG A 254 23.11 32.59 -9.02
C ARG A 254 24.25 31.79 -9.66
N ALA A 255 23.97 30.67 -10.32
CA ALA A 255 24.98 29.86 -10.97
C ALA A 255 25.57 30.57 -12.19
N TYR A 256 24.71 31.28 -12.94
CA TYR A 256 25.14 32.08 -14.10
C TYR A 256 25.44 33.54 -13.78
N GLN A 257 25.18 33.97 -12.54
CA GLN A 257 25.33 35.34 -12.06
C GLN A 257 24.65 36.38 -12.96
N ALA A 258 23.47 36.03 -13.47
CA ALA A 258 22.77 36.80 -14.48
C ALA A 258 21.26 36.84 -14.24
N TRP A 259 20.66 37.94 -14.70
CA TRP A 259 19.21 38.10 -14.77
C TRP A 259 18.67 37.52 -16.07
N TYR A 260 17.51 36.90 -15.99
CA TYR A 260 16.73 36.38 -17.11
C TYR A 260 15.29 36.86 -16.95
N TYR A 261 14.59 37.10 -18.07
CA TYR A 261 13.17 37.37 -18.05
C TYR A 261 12.38 36.20 -18.63
N LEU A 262 11.41 35.67 -17.90
CA LEU A 262 10.53 34.61 -18.38
C LEU A 262 9.25 35.23 -18.92
N LYS A 263 8.91 34.90 -20.17
CA LYS A 263 7.74 35.40 -20.88
C LYS A 263 6.44 34.80 -20.32
N SER A 264 5.31 35.17 -20.92
CA SER A 264 3.98 34.67 -20.57
C SER A 264 3.81 33.18 -20.77
N ASP A 265 4.51 32.62 -21.76
CA ASP A 265 4.62 31.18 -22.02
C ASP A 265 5.58 30.46 -21.05
N GLY A 266 6.30 31.20 -20.20
CA GLY A 266 7.29 30.71 -19.25
C GLY A 266 8.69 30.52 -19.81
N SER A 267 8.88 30.57 -21.12
CA SER A 267 10.21 30.46 -21.73
C SER A 267 11.00 31.75 -21.53
N TYR A 268 12.33 31.66 -21.39
CA TYR A 268 13.16 32.85 -21.26
C TYR A 268 13.17 33.68 -22.56
N ALA A 269 13.16 35.01 -22.41
CA ALA A 269 13.32 35.96 -23.50
C ALA A 269 14.79 36.00 -23.96
N LYS A 270 15.00 36.13 -25.27
CA LYS A 270 16.34 36.21 -25.88
C LYS A 270 16.28 37.01 -27.18
N ASN A 271 17.38 37.68 -27.51
CA ASN A 271 17.48 38.59 -28.65
C ASN A 271 16.34 39.62 -28.70
N SER A 272 15.93 40.12 -27.54
CA SER A 272 14.73 40.95 -27.41
C SER A 272 14.81 41.89 -26.22
N TRP A 273 14.10 43.00 -26.31
CA TRP A 273 13.90 43.93 -25.20
C TRP A 273 12.78 43.46 -24.27
N GLN A 274 12.97 43.67 -22.97
CA GLN A 274 11.93 43.64 -21.94
C GLN A 274 11.98 44.95 -21.16
N GLY A 275 11.06 45.87 -21.46
CA GLY A 275 11.14 47.24 -20.96
C GLY A 275 12.45 47.90 -21.42
N ASN A 276 13.23 48.43 -20.48
CA ASN A 276 14.51 49.10 -20.76
C ASN A 276 15.72 48.16 -20.76
N TYR A 277 15.52 46.85 -20.70
CA TYR A 277 16.59 45.86 -20.56
C TYR A 277 16.63 44.95 -21.79
N TYR A 278 17.83 44.65 -22.28
CA TYR A 278 18.01 43.75 -23.42
C TYR A 278 18.45 42.37 -22.96
N LEU A 279 17.78 41.33 -23.47
CA LEU A 279 18.14 39.93 -23.24
C LEU A 279 18.93 39.41 -24.43
N LYS A 280 20.16 38.93 -24.18
CA LYS A 280 21.08 38.42 -25.20
C LYS A 280 20.63 37.08 -25.78
N SER A 281 21.40 36.53 -26.71
CA SER A 281 21.09 35.26 -27.39
C SER A 281 21.01 34.06 -26.44
N ASP A 282 21.76 34.09 -25.35
CA ASP A 282 21.75 33.11 -24.26
C ASP A 282 20.71 33.43 -23.16
N GLY A 283 19.91 34.47 -23.35
CA GLY A 283 18.86 34.92 -22.44
C GLY A 283 19.35 35.79 -21.28
N LYS A 284 20.65 36.00 -21.11
CA LYS A 284 21.17 36.85 -20.03
C LYS A 284 20.86 38.31 -20.32
N MET A 285 20.48 39.04 -19.28
CA MET A 285 20.37 40.50 -19.33
C MET A 285 21.74 41.12 -19.59
N ALA A 286 21.84 41.94 -20.63
CA ALA A 286 23.04 42.68 -20.96
C ALA A 286 23.35 43.76 -19.91
N LYS A 287 24.65 44.02 -19.67
CA LYS A 287 25.12 45.09 -18.78
C LYS A 287 26.40 45.70 -19.33
N ASN A 288 26.47 47.03 -19.36
CA ASN A 288 27.65 47.81 -19.77
C ASN A 288 28.18 47.41 -21.17
N GLU A 289 27.28 47.25 -22.14
CA GLU A 289 27.63 46.77 -23.48
C GLU A 289 26.70 47.35 -24.56
N TRP A 290 27.18 47.34 -25.80
CA TRP A 290 26.35 47.63 -26.98
C TRP A 290 25.56 46.40 -27.37
N VAL A 291 24.26 46.57 -27.61
CA VAL A 291 23.31 45.48 -27.88
C VAL A 291 22.58 45.69 -29.20
N ASP A 292 21.83 44.66 -29.60
CA ASP A 292 20.87 44.74 -30.72
C ASP A 292 21.51 45.21 -32.04
N GLY A 293 22.62 44.55 -32.41
CA GLY A 293 23.40 44.88 -33.60
C GLY A 293 24.24 46.15 -33.47
N GLY A 294 24.55 46.59 -32.25
CA GLY A 294 25.35 47.80 -32.00
C GLY A 294 24.55 49.10 -32.04
N ARG A 295 23.22 49.02 -32.00
CA ARG A 295 22.33 50.18 -32.13
C ARG A 295 22.06 50.90 -30.81
N TYR A 296 22.16 50.19 -29.68
CA TYR A 296 21.81 50.71 -28.37
C TYR A 296 22.87 50.34 -27.34
N PHE A 297 23.18 51.25 -26.42
CA PHE A 297 24.07 51.00 -25.29
C PHE A 297 23.25 50.81 -24.01
N VAL A 298 23.54 49.76 -23.24
CA VAL A 298 22.96 49.54 -21.91
C VAL A 298 24.01 49.81 -20.82
N GLY A 299 23.61 50.49 -19.75
CA GLY A 299 24.47 50.90 -18.65
C GLY A 299 24.92 49.75 -17.75
N VAL A 300 25.65 50.08 -16.68
CA VAL A 300 26.15 49.11 -15.68
C VAL A 300 25.04 48.36 -14.93
N ASP A 301 23.87 48.99 -14.82
CA ASP A 301 22.64 48.42 -14.28
C ASP A 301 21.84 47.61 -15.32
N GLY A 302 22.27 47.62 -16.58
CA GLY A 302 21.61 46.99 -17.71
C GLY A 302 20.48 47.80 -18.35
N SER A 303 20.20 49.01 -17.86
CA SER A 303 19.15 49.85 -18.42
C SER A 303 19.66 50.59 -19.67
N TRP A 304 18.80 50.68 -20.69
CA TRP A 304 19.10 51.42 -21.92
C TRP A 304 19.42 52.89 -21.63
N GLN A 305 20.57 53.33 -22.13
CA GLN A 305 20.99 54.71 -22.08
C GLN A 305 20.64 55.38 -23.40
N LYS A 306 19.60 56.22 -23.38
CA LYS A 306 19.26 57.05 -24.53
C LYS A 306 20.43 58.01 -24.77
N GLN A 307 21.02 57.96 -25.96
CA GLN A 307 21.98 58.97 -26.37
C GLN A 307 21.28 60.33 -26.30
N LYS A 308 21.82 61.25 -25.51
CA LYS A 308 21.46 62.66 -25.64
C LYS A 308 22.08 63.13 -26.95
N ASP A 309 21.29 63.76 -27.80
CA ASP A 309 21.77 64.42 -29.02
C ASP A 309 22.65 65.62 -28.63
N ASP A 310 23.85 65.36 -28.12
CA ASP A 310 24.85 66.40 -27.93
C ASP A 310 25.68 66.47 -29.22
N LYS A 311 25.33 67.45 -30.06
CA LYS A 311 26.31 68.21 -30.83
C LYS A 311 27.35 68.77 -29.84
N GLN A 312 28.34 67.97 -29.46
CA GLN A 312 29.63 68.48 -29.04
C GLN A 312 30.71 67.41 -29.22
N THR A 313 31.47 67.62 -30.27
CA THR A 313 32.83 67.15 -30.50
C THR A 313 33.63 67.11 -29.20
N THR A 314 34.22 65.96 -28.85
CA THR A 314 35.64 65.87 -28.50
C THR A 314 36.12 64.44 -28.73
N THR A 315 36.91 64.27 -29.79
CA THR A 315 37.82 63.14 -30.02
C THR A 315 38.74 62.98 -28.81
N GLN A 316 38.82 61.78 -28.24
CA GLN A 316 40.04 61.30 -27.60
C GLN A 316 40.03 59.77 -27.52
N SER A 317 40.65 59.15 -28.52
CA SER A 317 41.14 57.79 -28.49
C SER A 317 42.35 57.71 -27.55
N ILE A 318 42.17 57.09 -26.38
CA ILE A 318 43.28 56.67 -25.52
C ILE A 318 43.62 55.23 -25.89
N THR A 319 44.63 55.08 -26.75
CA THR A 319 45.34 53.83 -26.96
C THR A 319 46.25 53.61 -25.75
N THR A 320 45.96 52.61 -24.92
CA THR A 320 46.94 52.13 -23.93
C THR A 320 47.57 50.86 -24.46
N GLN A 321 48.76 51.00 -25.07
CA GLN A 321 49.67 49.88 -25.29
C GLN A 321 50.16 49.40 -23.91
N THR A 322 50.01 48.11 -23.64
CA THR A 322 50.76 47.45 -22.57
C THR A 322 51.66 46.39 -23.21
N THR A 323 52.94 46.71 -23.32
CA THR A 323 54.00 45.79 -23.71
C THR A 323 54.82 45.51 -22.46
N THR A 324 54.80 44.29 -21.92
CA THR A 324 55.89 43.79 -21.04
C THR A 324 55.89 42.25 -21.01
N THR A 325 56.78 41.69 -21.83
CA THR A 325 57.68 40.54 -21.63
C THR A 325 57.24 39.30 -20.81
N GLU A 326 57.26 38.19 -21.55
CA GLU A 326 57.53 36.81 -21.15
C GLU A 326 58.84 36.64 -20.35
N PRO A 327 58.90 35.66 -19.44
CA PRO A 327 60.05 34.76 -19.45
C PRO A 327 59.64 33.29 -19.48
N ALA A 328 60.33 32.56 -20.35
CA ALA A 328 60.29 31.12 -20.47
C ALA A 328 60.71 30.42 -19.16
N THR A 329 60.06 29.31 -18.81
CA THR A 329 60.73 28.21 -18.09
C THR A 329 60.08 26.87 -18.38
N GLN A 330 60.94 25.87 -18.42
CA GLN A 330 60.83 24.57 -19.07
C GLN A 330 59.85 23.57 -18.44
N SER A 331 59.40 22.67 -19.31
CA SER A 331 58.69 21.43 -19.04
C SER A 331 59.42 20.49 -18.05
N THR A 332 58.68 19.91 -17.12
CA THR A 332 58.97 18.57 -16.58
C THR A 332 57.66 17.81 -16.40
N THR A 333 57.61 16.65 -17.05
CA THR A 333 56.55 15.65 -17.07
C THR A 333 56.54 14.86 -15.77
N THR A 334 55.40 14.71 -15.11
CA THR A 334 55.08 13.51 -14.30
C THR A 334 53.56 13.35 -14.17
N GLU A 335 53.10 12.17 -14.59
CA GLU A 335 51.77 11.59 -14.55
C GLU A 335 51.36 11.19 -13.12
N PRO A 336 50.09 11.32 -12.69
CA PRO A 336 49.60 10.62 -11.52
C PRO A 336 48.71 9.43 -11.92
N THR A 337 49.20 8.23 -11.61
CA THR A 337 48.46 6.96 -11.60
C THR A 337 47.43 6.97 -10.47
N THR A 338 46.14 6.80 -10.81
CA THR A 338 45.07 6.62 -9.81
C THR A 338 45.08 5.16 -9.32
N GLN A 339 45.50 4.95 -8.06
CA GLN A 339 45.29 3.68 -7.36
C GLN A 339 43.91 3.63 -6.70
N THR A 340 43.13 2.65 -7.11
CA THR A 340 41.84 2.25 -6.53
C THR A 340 42.07 1.57 -5.18
N THR A 341 41.53 2.13 -4.10
CA THR A 341 41.49 1.45 -2.80
C THR A 341 40.11 0.83 -2.59
N THR A 342 40.07 -0.50 -2.65
CA THR A 342 38.91 -1.34 -2.31
C THR A 342 38.96 -1.67 -0.83
N THR A 343 38.00 -1.21 -0.03
CA THR A 343 37.78 -1.66 1.34
C THR A 343 36.78 -2.81 1.37
N GLN A 344 37.23 -3.98 1.83
CA GLN A 344 36.43 -5.17 2.13
C GLN A 344 35.94 -5.11 3.59
N PRO A 345 34.73 -5.61 3.92
CA PRO A 345 34.22 -5.60 5.29
C PRO A 345 34.71 -6.82 6.11
N THR A 346 35.07 -6.58 7.37
CA THR A 346 35.34 -7.60 8.38
C THR A 346 34.05 -8.03 9.08
N THR A 347 33.86 -9.34 9.16
CA THR A 347 32.90 -10.04 10.02
C THR A 347 33.30 -9.95 11.49
N ASN A 348 32.33 -9.62 12.35
CA ASN A 348 32.11 -10.24 13.67
C ASN A 348 30.65 -10.02 14.07
#